data_AF-A0ABD2HZ77-F1
#
_entry.id   AF-A0ABD2HZ77-F1
#
_cell.length_a   1.000
_cell.length_b   1.000
_cell.length_c   1.000
_cell.angle_alpha   90.00
_cell.angle_beta   90.00
_cell.angle_gamma   90.00
#
_symmetry.space_group_name_H-M   'P 1'
#
loop_
_entity.id
_entity.type
_entity.pdbx_description
1 polymer ?
#
loop_
_entity_poly.entity_id
_entity_poly.type
_entity_poly.pdbx_seq_one_letter_code
_entity_poly.pdbx_strand_id
1 'polypeptide(L)'
;MVMDLLCVFEIGKTFSFFEQLDINDKIALCSNIAMPLYVLCNGFYSVQQNCDVFCVPNGLMLITTFANSYFNQDPVAMRMGDKLLCKAMEPFVRLKLSTEEFVLIRAIIYSHMGQLRSPSGCPTVRRTDGTDRMPFHCGR
;
A
#
# COMPACT_ATOMS: atom_id res chain seq x y z
N MET A 1 -9.74 10.88 6.28
CA MET A 1 -9.74 9.41 6.15
C MET A 1 -10.73 8.89 5.11
N VAL A 2 -12.06 9.02 5.29
CA VAL A 2 -13.03 8.47 4.30
C VAL A 2 -12.95 9.19 2.94
N MET A 3 -12.79 10.51 2.93
CA MET A 3 -12.63 11.29 1.69
C MET A 3 -11.35 10.96 0.92
N ASP A 4 -10.26 10.62 1.63
CA ASP A 4 -8.99 10.23 1.01
C ASP A 4 -9.14 8.91 0.26
N LEU A 5 -9.89 7.97 0.85
CA LEU A 5 -10.21 6.68 0.24
C LEU A 5 -11.09 6.83 -1.01
N LEU A 6 -12.07 7.74 -0.97
CA LEU A 6 -12.90 8.10 -2.12
C LEU A 6 -12.05 8.71 -3.25
N CYS A 7 -11.13 9.63 -2.93
CA CYS A 7 -10.22 10.19 -3.92
C CYS A 7 -9.30 9.13 -4.54
N VAL A 8 -8.85 8.15 -3.76
CA VAL A 8 -8.08 7.02 -4.26
C VAL A 8 -8.89 6.21 -5.27
N PHE A 9 -10.17 5.99 -5.01
CA PHE A 9 -11.05 5.25 -5.92
C PHE A 9 -11.32 6.02 -7.22
N GLU A 10 -11.65 7.31 -7.13
CA GLU A 10 -11.89 8.16 -8.30
C GLU A 10 -10.66 8.25 -9.21
N ILE A 11 -9.47 8.34 -8.62
CA ILE A 11 -8.23 8.34 -9.40
C ILE A 11 -7.92 6.96 -9.98
N GLY A 12 -8.29 5.88 -9.29
CA GLY A 12 -8.24 4.52 -9.83
C GLY A 12 -9.02 4.37 -11.13
N LYS A 13 -10.21 4.99 -11.23
CA LYS A 13 -11.04 4.97 -12.45
C LYS A 13 -10.39 5.64 -13.66
N THR A 14 -9.42 6.52 -13.46
CA THR A 14 -8.71 7.16 -14.58
C THR A 14 -7.80 6.19 -15.34
N PHE A 15 -7.49 5.02 -14.76
CA PHE A 15 -6.69 4.00 -15.40
C PHE A 15 -7.55 3.04 -16.22
N SER A 16 -7.17 2.83 -17.49
CA SER A 16 -7.87 1.94 -18.42
C SER A 16 -7.96 0.49 -17.95
N PHE A 17 -6.99 0.00 -17.17
CA PHE A 17 -7.04 -1.35 -16.60
C PHE A 17 -8.08 -1.49 -15.48
N PHE A 18 -8.44 -0.39 -14.80
CA PHE A 18 -9.40 -0.42 -13.69
C PHE A 18 -10.84 -0.60 -14.18
N GLU A 19 -11.15 -0.11 -15.38
CA GLU A 19 -12.45 -0.30 -16.02
C GLU A 19 -12.69 -1.78 -16.37
N GLN A 20 -11.64 -2.47 -16.83
CA GLN A 20 -11.68 -3.86 -17.30
C GLN A 20 -11.80 -4.91 -16.17
N LEU A 21 -11.67 -4.50 -14.91
CA LEU A 21 -11.77 -5.40 -13.76
C LEU A 21 -13.21 -5.75 -13.40
N ASP A 22 -13.40 -6.95 -12.86
CA ASP A 22 -14.66 -7.31 -12.19
C ASP A 22 -14.79 -6.57 -10.86
N ILE A 23 -16.03 -6.38 -10.40
CA ILE A 23 -16.30 -5.62 -9.17
C ILE A 23 -15.62 -6.22 -7.93
N ASN A 24 -15.52 -7.56 -7.85
CA ASN A 24 -14.82 -8.24 -6.77
C ASN A 24 -13.31 -7.93 -6.80
N ASP A 25 -12.71 -7.91 -7.97
CA ASP A 25 -11.29 -7.60 -8.14
C ASP A 25 -11.01 -6.11 -7.87
N LYS A 26 -11.94 -5.21 -8.23
CA LYS A 26 -11.84 -3.79 -7.85
C LYS A 26 -11.85 -3.62 -6.33
N ILE A 27 -12.75 -4.31 -5.62
CA ILE A 27 -12.82 -4.25 -4.15
C ILE A 27 -11.54 -4.81 -3.53
N ALA A 28 -11.07 -5.95 -4.03
CA ALA A 28 -9.87 -6.60 -3.53
C ALA A 28 -8.60 -5.77 -3.80
N LEU A 29 -8.51 -5.14 -4.98
CA LEU A 29 -7.46 -4.20 -5.32
C LEU A 29 -7.48 -3.01 -4.35
N CYS A 30 -8.63 -2.34 -4.22
CA CYS A 30 -8.78 -1.17 -3.36
C CYS A 30 -8.40 -1.48 -1.91
N SER A 31 -8.79 -2.64 -1.40
CA SER A 31 -8.45 -3.09 -0.04
C SER A 31 -6.94 -3.26 0.16
N ASN A 32 -6.23 -3.74 -0.86
CA ASN A 32 -4.77 -3.92 -0.80
C ASN A 32 -3.98 -2.62 -0.95
N ILE A 33 -4.43 -1.73 -1.84
CA ILE A 33 -3.68 -0.49 -2.14
C ILE A 33 -4.05 0.69 -1.23
N ALA A 34 -5.18 0.62 -0.52
CA ALA A 34 -5.66 1.71 0.33
C ALA A 34 -4.63 2.15 1.38
N MET A 35 -4.06 1.20 2.12
CA MET A 35 -3.10 1.53 3.18
C MET A 35 -1.76 2.05 2.63
N PRO A 36 -1.13 1.41 1.62
CA PRO A 36 0.06 1.96 0.97
C PRO A 36 -0.15 3.36 0.38
N LEU A 37 -1.28 3.60 -0.28
CA LEU A 37 -1.61 4.91 -0.84
C LEU A 37 -1.84 5.96 0.25
N TYR A 38 -2.51 5.58 1.34
CA TYR A 38 -2.70 6.45 2.49
C TYR A 38 -1.35 6.88 3.09
N VAL A 39 -0.44 5.94 3.31
CA VAL A 39 0.90 6.25 3.83
C VAL A 39 1.68 7.12 2.85
N LEU A 40 1.64 6.82 1.55
CA LEU A 40 2.32 7.61 0.52
C LEU A 40 1.82 9.07 0.50
N CYS A 41 0.50 9.28 0.46
CA CYS A 41 -0.11 10.61 0.38
C CYS A 41 0.23 11.47 1.61
N ASN A 42 0.05 10.92 2.80
CA ASN A 42 0.35 11.66 4.03
C ASN A 42 1.86 11.87 4.23
N GLY A 43 2.69 10.90 3.85
CA GLY A 43 4.14 11.03 3.91
C GLY A 43 4.64 12.14 2.99
N PHE A 44 4.16 12.16 1.74
CA PHE A 44 4.48 13.23 0.79
C PHE A 44 4.00 14.60 1.29
N TYR A 45 2.75 14.68 1.77
CA TYR A 45 2.21 15.92 2.34
C TYR A 45 3.03 16.43 3.52
N SER A 46 3.43 15.56 4.45
CA SER A 46 4.22 15.93 5.63
C SER A 46 5.57 16.54 5.24
N VAL A 47 6.26 15.95 4.25
CA VAL A 47 7.52 16.49 3.74
C VAL A 47 7.32 17.85 3.06
N GLN A 48 6.24 18.04 2.31
CA GLN A 48 5.91 19.35 1.74
C GLN A 48 5.67 20.43 2.81
N GLN A 49 5.11 20.04 3.97
CA GLN A 49 4.93 20.92 5.12
C GLN A 49 6.19 21.06 5.99
N ASN A 50 7.35 20.55 5.55
CA ASN A 50 8.61 20.53 6.31
C ASN A 50 8.47 19.83 7.68
N CYS A 51 7.63 18.80 7.76
CA CYS A 51 7.44 17.98 8.94
C CYS A 51 8.18 16.64 8.77
N ASP A 52 9.09 16.34 9.71
CA ASP A 52 9.84 15.08 9.73
C ASP A 52 9.04 13.90 10.32
N VAL A 53 7.80 14.17 10.74
CA VAL A 53 6.88 13.19 11.30
C VAL A 53 5.54 13.23 10.57
N PHE A 54 4.78 12.16 10.69
CA PHE A 54 3.48 12.03 10.06
C PHE A 54 2.52 13.15 10.51
N CYS A 55 2.19 14.03 9.58
CA CYS A 55 1.29 15.16 9.74
C CYS A 55 0.06 14.96 8.86
N VAL A 56 -1.11 15.13 9.46
CA VAL A 56 -2.39 15.09 8.72
C VAL A 56 -2.78 16.50 8.24
N PRO A 57 -3.62 16.63 7.20
CA PRO A 57 -3.94 17.92 6.57
C PRO A 57 -4.59 18.98 7.47
N ASN A 58 -5.08 18.60 8.65
CA ASN A 58 -5.61 19.52 9.66
C ASN A 58 -4.52 20.11 10.57
N GLY A 59 -3.24 19.83 10.30
CA GLY A 59 -2.10 20.30 11.09
C GLY A 59 -1.82 19.45 12.34
N LEU A 60 -2.54 18.36 12.56
CA LEU A 60 -2.30 17.47 13.70
C LEU A 60 -1.08 16.58 13.42
N MET A 61 -0.08 16.65 14.31
CA MET A 61 1.06 15.75 14.30
C MET A 61 0.72 14.51 15.12
N LEU A 62 0.61 13.35 14.48
CA LEU A 62 0.01 12.18 15.13
C LEU A 62 0.81 11.71 16.35
N ILE A 63 2.14 11.90 16.34
CA ILE A 63 3.04 11.56 17.45
C ILE A 63 2.73 12.36 18.73
N THR A 64 2.27 13.61 18.60
CA THR A 64 1.91 14.45 19.75
C THR A 64 0.67 13.92 20.47
N THR A 65 -0.23 13.26 19.73
CA THR A 65 -1.38 12.57 20.31
C THR A 65 -0.93 11.37 21.13
N PHE A 66 0.06 10.60 20.68
CA PHE A 66 0.62 9.49 21.47
C PHE A 66 1.32 10.00 22.73
N ALA A 67 2.17 11.03 22.60
CA ALA A 67 2.91 11.61 23.72
C ALA A 67 2.01 12.26 24.79
N ASN A 68 0.88 12.87 24.40
CA ASN A 68 -0.04 13.55 25.32
C ASN A 68 -1.25 12.68 25.75
N SER A 69 -1.24 11.39 25.45
CA SER A 69 -2.35 10.48 25.76
C SER A 69 -2.05 9.51 26.91
N TYR A 70 -3.07 8.74 27.30
CA TYR A 70 -2.97 7.61 28.22
C TYR A 70 -1.88 6.60 27.83
N PHE A 71 -1.50 6.54 26.56
CA PHE A 71 -0.48 5.63 26.04
C PHE A 71 0.96 6.04 26.38
N ASN A 72 1.21 7.25 26.88
CA ASN A 72 2.56 7.68 27.28
C ASN A 72 3.12 6.84 28.45
N GLN A 73 2.26 6.18 29.21
CA GLN A 73 2.67 5.27 30.29
C GLN A 73 3.02 3.86 29.78
N ASP A 74 2.66 3.52 28.55
CA ASP A 74 2.99 2.22 27.93
C ASP A 74 4.21 2.36 27.00
N PRO A 75 5.39 1.86 27.42
CA PRO A 75 6.60 1.94 26.60
C PRO A 75 6.51 1.14 25.30
N VAL A 76 5.65 0.12 25.22
CA VAL A 76 5.44 -0.68 24.01
C VAL A 76 4.63 0.14 23.00
N ALA A 77 3.54 0.75 23.44
CA ALA A 77 2.70 1.61 22.59
C ALA A 77 3.49 2.81 22.04
N MET A 78 4.29 3.47 22.88
CA MET A 78 5.15 4.58 22.46
C MET A 78 6.20 4.15 21.44
N ARG A 79 6.86 3.01 21.66
CA ARG A 79 7.84 2.46 20.70
C ARG A 79 7.21 2.06 19.37
N MET A 80 5.98 1.55 19.42
CA MET A 80 5.22 1.19 18.22
C MET A 80 4.80 2.45 17.44
N GLY A 81 4.32 3.47 18.14
CA GLY A 81 4.00 4.78 17.57
C GLY A 81 5.20 5.44 16.90
N ASP A 82 6.35 5.49 17.58
CA ASP A 82 7.59 6.04 17.02
C ASP A 82 8.04 5.29 15.74
N LYS A 83 8.00 3.95 15.77
CA LYS A 83 8.32 3.14 14.57
C LYS A 83 7.36 3.41 13.40
N LEU A 84 6.06 3.54 13.67
CA LEU A 84 5.04 3.71 12.64
C LEU A 84 4.96 5.13 12.09
N LEU A 85 5.24 6.15 12.92
CA LEU A 85 4.98 7.54 12.58
C LEU A 85 6.24 8.35 12.31
N CYS A 86 7.35 8.01 12.96
CA CYS A 86 8.64 8.68 12.77
C CYS A 86 9.52 7.87 11.82
N LYS A 87 9.77 6.59 12.13
CA LYS A 87 10.68 5.78 11.28
C LYS A 87 10.14 5.50 9.89
N ALA A 88 8.83 5.34 9.75
CA ALA A 88 8.19 5.20 8.44
C ALA A 88 8.34 6.45 7.56
N MET A 89 8.63 7.61 8.16
CA MET A 89 8.83 8.88 7.46
C MET A 89 10.28 9.10 7.02
N GLU A 90 11.25 8.41 7.62
CA GLU A 90 12.67 8.54 7.25
C GLU A 90 12.94 8.40 5.74
N PRO A 91 12.32 7.45 5.00
CA PRO A 91 12.51 7.35 3.56
C PRO A 91 11.97 8.57 2.82
N PHE A 92 10.83 9.12 3.24
CA PHE A 92 10.20 10.28 2.60
C PHE A 92 11.05 11.54 2.80
N VAL A 93 11.50 11.78 4.04
CA VAL A 93 12.36 12.91 4.39
C VAL A 93 13.71 12.83 3.67
N ARG A 94 14.28 11.62 3.54
CA ARG A 94 15.55 11.40 2.86
C ARG A 94 15.45 11.56 1.34
N LEU A 95 14.40 11.01 0.74
CA LEU A 95 14.24 10.99 -0.73
C LEU A 95 13.77 12.34 -1.29
N LYS A 96 13.03 13.14 -0.50
CA LYS A 96 12.47 14.44 -0.93
C LYS A 96 11.85 14.35 -2.32
N LEU A 97 10.92 13.41 -2.47
CA LEU A 97 10.27 13.12 -3.74
C LEU A 97 9.74 14.40 -4.38
N SER A 98 9.99 14.53 -5.67
CA SER A 98 9.30 15.49 -6.53
C SER A 98 7.83 15.08 -6.74
N THR A 99 7.02 16.00 -7.24
CA THR A 99 5.61 15.73 -7.54
C THR A 99 5.48 14.64 -8.61
N GLU A 100 6.37 14.64 -9.58
CA GLU A 100 6.44 13.67 -10.67
C GLU A 100 6.73 12.26 -10.13
N GLU A 101 7.74 12.12 -9.27
CA GLU A 101 8.08 10.84 -8.65
C GLU A 101 6.96 10.33 -7.74
N PHE A 102 6.29 11.23 -7.01
CA PHE A 102 5.12 10.88 -6.20
C PHE A 102 4.00 10.29 -7.05
N VAL A 103 3.66 10.93 -8.18
CA VAL A 103 2.61 10.43 -9.09
C VAL A 103 3.00 9.10 -9.72
N LEU A 104 4.27 8.90 -10.05
CA LEU A 104 4.78 7.63 -10.59
C LEU A 104 4.71 6.49 -9.57
N ILE A 105 5.18 6.70 -8.33
CA ILE A 105 5.09 5.70 -7.27
C ILE A 105 3.63 5.36 -7.00
N ARG A 106 2.76 6.37 -6.99
CA ARG A 106 1.32 6.18 -6.84
C ARG A 106 0.74 5.29 -7.95
N ALA A 107 1.11 5.52 -9.21
CA ALA A 107 0.70 4.68 -10.33
C ALA A 107 1.20 3.24 -10.19
N ILE A 108 2.46 3.05 -9.77
CA ILE A 108 3.03 1.72 -9.49
C ILE A 108 2.21 0.97 -8.44
N ILE A 109 1.79 1.65 -7.37
CA ILE A 109 0.94 1.05 -6.33
C ILE A 109 -0.42 0.62 -6.90
N TYR A 110 -1.05 1.45 -7.74
CA TYR A 110 -2.29 1.06 -8.43
C TYR A 110 -2.10 -0.14 -9.36
N SER A 111 -0.95 -0.24 -10.01
CA SER A 111 -0.60 -1.36 -10.89
C SER A 111 -0.15 -2.61 -10.15
N HIS A 112 -0.01 -2.57 -8.81
CA HIS A 112 0.33 -3.72 -7.99
C HIS A 112 -0.89 -4.65 -7.78
N MET A 113 -1.39 -5.17 -8.90
CA MET A 113 -2.50 -6.11 -9.03
C MET A 113 -2.09 -7.58 -8.83
N GLY A 114 -0.78 -7.84 -8.70
CA GLY A 114 -0.19 -9.12 -9.11
C GLY A 114 -0.31 -10.33 -8.17
N GLN A 115 -1.04 -10.28 -7.06
CA GLN A 115 -1.14 -11.46 -6.15
C GLN A 115 -2.51 -11.70 -5.53
N LEU A 116 -3.59 -11.15 -6.11
CA LEU A 116 -4.93 -11.63 -5.78
C LEU A 116 -5.11 -13.01 -6.40
N ARG A 117 -4.83 -14.05 -5.61
CA ARG A 117 -5.13 -15.44 -5.95
C ARG A 117 -6.57 -15.52 -6.46
N SER A 118 -6.75 -15.96 -7.70
CA SER A 118 -8.04 -16.55 -8.07
C SER A 118 -8.23 -17.82 -7.23
N PRO A 119 -9.38 -18.01 -6.57
CA PRO A 119 -9.80 -19.33 -6.15
C PRO A 119 -10.60 -19.94 -7.29
N SER A 120 -9.97 -20.21 -8.44
CA SER A 120 -10.39 -21.17 -9.47
C SER A 120 -9.69 -20.88 -10.79
N GLY A 121 -9.20 -21.94 -11.44
CA GLY A 121 -8.66 -21.86 -12.79
C GLY A 121 -7.24 -22.39 -12.89
N CYS A 122 -7.12 -23.70 -12.81
CA CYS A 122 -5.97 -24.46 -13.27
C CYS A 122 -5.41 -23.88 -14.59
N PRO A 123 -4.14 -23.45 -14.69
CA PRO A 123 -3.50 -23.34 -15.98
C PRO A 123 -3.18 -24.76 -16.43
N THR A 124 -4.09 -25.34 -17.20
CA THR A 124 -3.81 -26.52 -18.01
C THR A 124 -2.71 -26.13 -19.00
N VAL A 125 -1.46 -26.30 -18.61
CA VAL A 125 -0.34 -26.34 -19.56
C VAL A 125 -0.50 -27.66 -20.32
N ARG A 126 -1.28 -27.65 -21.40
CA ARG A 126 -1.18 -28.67 -22.45
C ARG A 126 0.19 -28.52 -23.09
N ARG A 127 1.15 -29.25 -22.54
CA ARG A 127 2.41 -29.56 -23.20
C ARG A 127 2.07 -30.62 -24.25
N THR A 128 1.85 -30.20 -25.49
CA THR A 128 1.82 -31.12 -26.63
C THR A 128 3.25 -31.55 -26.95
N ASP A 129 3.45 -32.85 -26.81
CA ASP A 129 4.42 -33.74 -27.46
C ASP A 129 5.91 -33.58 -27.20
N GLY A 130 6.50 -34.70 -26.75
CA GLY A 130 7.94 -34.94 -26.86
C GLY A 130 8.56 -35.81 -25.76
N THR A 131 8.09 -37.06 -25.61
CA THR A 131 8.87 -38.25 -25.16
C THR A 131 9.51 -38.28 -23.76
N ASP A 132 9.00 -39.24 -22.96
CA ASP A 132 9.70 -40.18 -22.08
C ASP A 132 10.61 -39.68 -20.94
N ARG A 133 10.08 -39.74 -19.71
CA ARG A 133 10.36 -40.83 -18.73
C ARG A 133 9.64 -40.58 -17.39
N MET A 134 8.80 -41.53 -17.02
CA MET A 134 8.24 -41.78 -15.67
C MET A 134 9.34 -42.23 -14.68
N PRO A 135 9.00 -42.53 -13.41
CA PRO A 135 8.35 -41.72 -12.37
C PRO A 135 9.22 -41.72 -11.09
N PHE A 136 8.81 -41.08 -9.99
CA PHE A 136 8.70 -41.77 -8.67
C PHE A 136 8.44 -40.83 -7.47
N HIS A 137 7.39 -41.23 -6.76
CA HIS A 137 7.07 -41.16 -5.33
C HIS A 137 7.03 -39.85 -4.51
N CYS A 138 5.79 -39.60 -4.08
CA CYS A 138 5.29 -38.96 -2.88
C CYS A 138 5.98 -39.41 -1.57
N GLY A 139 6.26 -38.44 -0.68
CA GLY A 139 6.06 -38.57 0.77
C GLY A 139 7.30 -38.69 1.67
N ARG A 140 7.69 -37.60 2.34
CA ARG A 140 7.41 -37.32 3.77
C ARG A 140 7.78 -35.89 4.11
#